data_AF-A0A2A3D5J1-F1
#
_entry.id   AF-A0A2A3D5J1-F1
#
_cell.length_a   1.000
_cell.length_b   1.000
_cell.length_c   1.000
_cell.angle_alpha   90.00
_cell.angle_beta   90.00
_cell.angle_gamma   90.00
#
_symmetry.space_group_name_H-M   'P 1'
#
loop_
_entity.id
_entity.type
_entity.pdbx_description
1 polymer ?
#
loop_
_entity_poly.entity_id
_entity_poly.type
_entity_poly.pdbx_seq_one_letter_code
_entity_poly.pdbx_strand_id
1 'polypeptide(L)' 'MAERKSIASAPKDGSKVTILWNDEHGVINESVGQYRDGGWWVYTDSNTQKKVDPTSWRPASGDDDSDQ' A
#
# COMPACT_ATOMS: atom_id res chain seq x y z
N MET A 1 1.23 15.98 6.51
CA MET A 1 1.99 14.70 6.59
C MET A 1 0.96 13.61 6.39
N ALA A 2 1.02 12.81 5.32
CA ALA A 2 0.00 11.77 5.11
C ALA A 2 0.00 10.81 6.30
N GLU A 3 -1.06 10.86 7.10
CA GLU A 3 -1.23 9.99 8.27
C GLU A 3 -1.31 8.54 7.79
N ARG A 4 -0.50 7.67 8.38
CA ARG A 4 -0.54 6.24 8.09
C ARG A 4 -1.86 5.70 8.65
N LYS A 5 -2.70 5.17 7.77
CA LYS A 5 -3.98 4.56 8.13
C LYS A 5 -3.80 3.05 8.23
N SER A 6 -4.58 2.40 9.09
CA SER A 6 -4.59 0.94 9.20
C SER A 6 -4.99 0.30 7.87
N ILE A 7 -4.36 -0.81 7.49
CA ILE A 7 -4.67 -1.47 6.21
C ILE A 7 -6.17 -1.84 6.04
N ALA A 8 -6.88 -2.03 7.15
CA ALA A 8 -8.31 -2.29 7.16
C ALA A 8 -9.15 -1.17 6.49
N SER A 9 -8.68 0.09 6.54
CA SER A 9 -9.35 1.24 5.93
C SER A 9 -8.85 1.56 4.52
N ALA A 10 -7.96 0.74 3.98
CA ALA A 10 -7.39 0.97 2.66
C ALA A 10 -8.39 0.73 1.53
N PRO A 11 -8.31 1.49 0.43
CA PRO A 11 -9.19 1.34 -0.71
C PRO A 11 -8.94 -0.03 -1.37
N LYS A 12 -9.94 -0.91 -1.29
CA LYS A 12 -9.93 -2.23 -1.92
C LYS A 12 -10.47 -2.24 -3.35
N ASP A 13 -10.66 -1.04 -3.92
CA ASP A 13 -11.21 -0.81 -5.26
C ASP A 13 -10.18 -0.99 -6.39
N GLY A 14 -8.91 -1.21 -6.04
CA GLY A 14 -7.80 -1.30 -7.00
C GLY A 14 -7.01 0.01 -7.16
N SER A 15 -7.34 1.04 -6.40
CA SER A 15 -6.56 2.28 -6.30
C SER A 15 -5.12 2.01 -5.86
N LYS A 16 -4.19 2.76 -6.45
CA LYS A 16 -2.77 2.67 -6.09
C LYS A 16 -2.52 3.46 -4.82
N VAL A 17 -2.02 2.78 -3.80
CA VAL A 17 -1.69 3.37 -2.51
C VAL A 17 -0.27 3.00 -2.11
N THR A 18 0.34 3.80 -1.25
CA THR A 18 1.60 3.42 -0.62
C THR A 18 1.28 2.48 0.54
N ILE A 19 1.86 1.29 0.48
CA ILE A 19 1.64 0.20 1.39
C ILE A 19 2.88 0.02 2.25
N LEU A 20 2.69 -0.14 3.55
CA LEU A 20 3.72 -0.46 4.51
C LEU A 20 3.48 -1.86 5.06
N TRP A 21 4.50 -2.71 5.01
CA TRP A 21 4.45 -4.06 5.54
C TRP A 21 5.72 -4.38 6.31
N ASN A 22 5.60 -5.28 7.28
CA ASN A 22 6.74 -5.84 7.97
C ASN A 22 7.07 -7.18 7.32
N ASP A 23 8.32 -7.34 6.87
CA ASP A 23 8.79 -8.61 6.33
C ASP A 23 9.12 -9.61 7.46
N GLU A 24 9.40 -10.88 7.12
CA GLU A 24 9.69 -11.93 8.11
C GLU A 24 10.91 -11.62 8.99
N HIS A 25 11.80 -10.77 8.48
CA HIS A 25 12.98 -10.28 9.17
C HIS A 25 12.74 -9.09 10.12
N GLY A 26 11.50 -8.61 10.26
CA GLY A 26 11.19 -7.43 11.08
C GLY A 26 11.55 -6.10 10.41
N VAL A 27 11.78 -6.12 9.09
CA VAL A 27 12.09 -4.92 8.31
C VAL A 27 10.81 -4.29 7.79
N ILE A 28 10.59 -3.03 8.13
CA ILE A 28 9.51 -2.21 7.58
C ILE A 28 9.87 -1.84 6.14
N ASN A 29 9.10 -2.36 5.20
CA ASN A 29 9.18 -2.02 3.79
C ASN A 29 8.01 -1.11 3.40
N GLU A 30 8.25 -0.21 2.46
CA GLU A 30 7.24 0.71 1.92
C GLU A 30 7.32 0.69 0.39
N SER A 31 6.19 0.45 -0.28
CA SER A 31 6.12 0.46 -1.75
C SER A 31 4.71 0.76 -2.23
N VAL A 32 4.57 1.20 -3.47
CA VAL A 32 3.27 1.42 -4.11
C VAL A 32 2.67 0.08 -4.52
N GLY A 33 1.42 -0.14 -4.12
CA GLY A 33 0.67 -1.34 -4.46
C GLY A 33 -0.82 -1.09 -4.61
N GLN A 34 -1.53 -2.14 -4.97
CA GLN A 34 -2.98 -2.12 -5.19
C GLN A 34 -3.62 -3.38 -4.60
N TYR A 35 -4.86 -3.24 -4.11
CA TYR A 35 -5.64 -4.40 -3.70
C TYR A 35 -6.24 -5.05 -4.94
N ARG A 36 -5.95 -6.34 -5.13
CA ARG A 36 -6.55 -7.15 -6.21
C ARG A 36 -6.57 -8.61 -5.77
N ASP A 37 -7.55 -9.36 -6.25
CA ASP A 37 -7.61 -10.80 -6.00
C ASP A 37 -7.58 -11.16 -4.50
N GLY A 38 -8.30 -10.38 -3.68
CA GLY A 38 -8.36 -10.58 -2.23
C GLY A 38 -7.04 -10.33 -1.48
N GLY A 39 -6.05 -9.68 -2.09
CA GLY A 39 -4.73 -9.44 -1.50
C GLY A 39 -4.11 -8.11 -1.91
N TRP A 40 -3.11 -7.68 -1.15
CA TRP A 40 -2.31 -6.50 -1.50
C TRP A 40 -1.12 -6.91 -2.35
N TRP A 41 -1.04 -6.32 -3.54
CA TRP A 41 0.04 -6.56 -4.48
C TRP A 41 0.90 -5.32 -4.61
N VAL A 42 2.18 -5.47 -4.28
CA VAL A 42 3.18 -4.39 -4.39
C VAL A 42 4.15 -4.71 -5.51
N TYR A 43 4.66 -3.67 -6.16
CA TYR A 43 5.76 -3.81 -7.10
C TYR A 43 7.06 -3.98 -6.32
N THR A 44 7.70 -5.15 -6.48
CA THR A 44 9.05 -5.40 -5.96
C THR A 44 10.12 -5.01 -6.98
N ASP A 45 9.71 -4.94 -8.24
CA ASP A 45 10.50 -4.57 -9.41
C ASP A 45 9.56 -3.96 -10.46
N SER A 46 10.10 -3.35 -11.52
CA SER A 46 9.36 -2.68 -12.61
C SER A 46 8.24 -3.53 -13.22
N ASN A 47 8.41 -4.85 -13.29
CA ASN A 47 7.41 -5.75 -13.88
C ASN A 47 6.92 -6.84 -12.92
N THR A 48 7.50 -6.95 -11.74
CA THR A 48 7.19 -8.05 -10.81
C THR A 48 6.38 -7.52 -9.63
N GLN A 49 5.21 -8.13 -9.42
CA GLN A 49 4.37 -7.85 -8.26
C GLN A 49 4.35 -9.05 -7.32
N LYS A 50 4.44 -8.78 -6.01
CA LYS A 50 4.35 -9.79 -4.97
C LYS A 50 3.14 -9.49 -4.08
N LYS A 51 2.40 -10.53 -3.71
CA LYS A 51 1.38 -10.44 -2.68
C LYS A 51 2.06 -10.30 -1.32
N VAL A 52 1.70 -9.26 -0.58
CA VAL A 52 2.20 -8.97 0.77
C VAL A 52 1.04 -8.89 1.75
N ASP A 53 1.37 -9.00 3.04
CA ASP A 53 0.43 -8.74 4.13
C ASP A 53 0.81 -7.43 4.83
N PRO A 54 0.22 -6.32 4.41
CA PRO A 54 0.58 -5.03 4.93
C PRO A 54 -0.10 -4.68 6.23
N THR A 55 0.62 -3.94 7.06
CA THR A 55 0.16 -3.49 8.37
C THR A 55 -0.50 -2.12 8.30
N SER A 56 -0.06 -1.28 7.36
CA SER A 56 -0.57 0.09 7.20
C SER A 56 -0.48 0.54 5.75
N TRP A 57 -1.22 1.60 5.43
CA TRP A 57 -1.20 2.24 4.12
C TRP A 57 -1.26 3.75 4.28
N ARG A 58 -0.96 4.45 3.18
CA ARG A 58 -1.24 5.87 3.01
C ARG A 58 -1.58 6.15 1.55
N PRO A 59 -2.33 7.22 1.25
CA PRO A 59 -2.51 7.65 -0.14
C PRO A 59 -1.13 7.83 -0.80
N ALA A 60 -0.99 7.33 -2.03
CA ALA A 60 0.17 7.70 -2.83
C ALA A 60 0.08 9.23 -3.01
N SER A 61 1.16 9.95 -2.75
CA SER A 61 1.18 11.42 -2.59
C SER A 61 0.75 12.26 -3.81
N GLY A 62 0.00 11.70 -4.77
CA GLY A 62 -0.61 12.38 -5.90
C GLY A 62 -2.15 12.27 -5.96
N ASP A 63 -2.82 11.72 -4.93
CA ASP A 63 -4.29 11.57 -4.89
C ASP A 63 -4.90 12.20 -3.62
N ASP A 64 -4.19 13.12 -2.96
CA ASP A 64 -4.68 13.91 -1.83
C ASP A 64 -4.77 15.40 -2.23
N ASP A 65 -5.42 15.66 -3.36
CA ASP A 65 -5.91 17.00 -3.74
C ASP A 65 -7.43 16.90 -3.87
N SER A 66 -8.08 16.65 -2.73
CA SER A 66 -9.55 16.64 -2.60
C SER A 66 -9.98 16.98 -1.18
N ASP A 67 -9.35 18.00 -0.59
CA ASP A 67 -9.88 18.71 0.58
C ASP A 67 -9.29 20.14 0.61
N GLN A 68 -9.73 20.99 -0.34
CA GLN A 68 -10.37 22.29 -0.07
C GLN A 68 -10.81 23.02 -1.36
#